data_AF-A4A4Y6-F1
#
_entry.id   AF-A4A4Y6-F1
#
_cell.length_a   1.000
_cell.length_b   1.000
_cell.length_c   1.000
_cell.angle_alpha   90.00
_cell.angle_beta   90.00
_cell.angle_gamma   90.00
#
_symmetry.space_group_name_H-M   'P 1'
#
loop_
_entity.id
_entity.type
_entity.pdbx_description
1 polymer ?
#
loop_
_entity_poly.entity_id
_entity_poly.type
_entity_poly.pdbx_seq_one_letter_code
_entity_poly.pdbx_strand_id
1 'polypeptide(L)'
;MLPVAFYLSTSSNHLLLMIISLLLLLLTELLNSAIEAVADAVTLEDNPLIGRAKDMGSAAVFVALSLLALVYGEAVFRRFFA
;
A
#
# COMPACT_ATOMS: atom_id res chain seq x y z
N MET A 1 10.79 6.48 -1.94
CA MET A 1 10.52 5.88 -0.61
C MET A 1 11.67 5.00 -0.13
N LEU A 2 12.12 4.00 -0.89
CA LEU A 2 13.18 3.09 -0.42
C LEU A 2 14.54 3.77 -0.06
N PRO A 3 15.13 4.67 -0.87
CA PRO A 3 16.37 5.36 -0.46
C PRO A 3 16.19 6.23 0.80
N VAL A 4 14.99 6.80 0.96
CA VAL A 4 14.62 7.61 2.12
C VAL A 4 14.50 6.74 3.37
N ALA A 5 14.08 5.47 3.24
CA ALA A 5 14.03 4.54 4.35
C ALA A 5 15.41 4.30 4.98
N PHE A 6 16.46 4.13 4.17
CA PHE A 6 17.84 3.98 4.67
C PHE A 6 18.34 5.22 5.42
N TYR A 7 17.88 6.41 5.02
CA TYR A 7 18.23 7.67 5.68
C TYR A 7 17.47 7.91 6.99
N LEU A 8 16.18 7.53 7.03
CA LEU A 8 15.30 7.76 8.18
C LEU A 8 15.39 6.65 9.24
N SER A 9 15.75 5.42 8.85
CA SER A 9 15.76 4.30 9.78
C SER A 9 16.77 4.49 10.90
N THR A 10 16.34 4.23 12.13
CA THR A 10 17.17 4.32 13.35
C THR A 10 17.70 2.97 13.82
N SER A 11 17.20 1.87 13.26
CA SER A 11 17.66 0.49 13.54
C SER A 11 17.32 -0.45 12.38
N SER A 12 17.92 -1.64 12.36
CA SER A 12 17.64 -2.66 11.33
C SER A 12 16.17 -3.12 11.34
N ASN A 13 15.56 -3.25 12.51
CA ASN A 13 14.14 -3.62 12.63
C ASN A 13 13.23 -2.52 12.08
N HIS A 14 13.58 -1.27 12.32
CA HIS A 14 12.84 -0.12 11.80
C HIS A 14 12.94 -0.04 10.28
N LEU A 15 14.15 -0.21 9.71
CA LEU A 15 14.34 -0.31 8.27
C LEU A 15 13.52 -1.45 7.65
N LEU A 16 13.50 -2.62 8.29
CA LEU A 16 12.73 -3.78 7.84
C LEU A 16 11.22 -3.47 7.79
N LEU A 17 10.67 -2.81 8.81
CA LEU A 17 9.27 -2.38 8.81
C LEU A 17 8.95 -1.39 7.67
N MET A 18 9.84 -0.44 7.41
CA MET A 18 9.69 0.50 6.29
C MET A 18 9.70 -0.23 4.94
N ILE A 19 10.57 -1.23 4.76
CA ILE A 19 10.60 -2.06 3.54
C ILE A 19 9.34 -2.91 3.41
N ILE A 20 8.91 -3.58 4.48
CA ILE A 20 7.71 -4.42 4.49
C ILE A 20 6.46 -3.60 4.14
N SER A 21 6.33 -2.38 4.68
CA SER A 21 5.20 -1.50 4.36
C SER A 21 5.14 -1.11 2.88
N LEU A 22 6.29 -0.92 2.22
CA LEU A 22 6.35 -0.68 0.78
C LEU A 22 5.98 -1.92 -0.04
N LEU A 23 6.47 -3.09 0.37
CA LEU A 23 6.13 -4.35 -0.30
C LEU A 23 4.64 -4.67 -0.15
N LEU A 24 4.04 -4.36 1.01
CA LEU A 24 2.61 -4.51 1.22
C LEU A 24 1.81 -3.59 0.30
N LEU A 25 2.21 -2.33 0.15
CA LEU A 25 1.57 -1.40 -0.80
C LEU A 25 1.63 -1.96 -2.23
N LEU A 26 2.80 -2.43 -2.67
CA LEU A 26 2.95 -3.01 -4.00
C LEU A 26 2.10 -4.27 -4.16
N LEU A 27 2.03 -5.12 -3.13
CA LEU A 27 1.17 -6.29 -3.12
C LEU A 27 -0.30 -5.90 -3.30
N THR A 28 -0.78 -4.88 -2.57
CA THR A 28 -2.17 -4.43 -2.69
C THR A 28 -2.49 -3.83 -4.05
N GLU A 29 -1.55 -3.10 -4.67
CA GLU A 29 -1.72 -2.58 -6.04
C GLU A 29 -1.80 -3.72 -7.06
N LEU A 30 -0.92 -4.72 -6.96
CA LEU A 30 -0.97 -5.91 -7.84
C LEU A 30 -2.29 -6.67 -7.71
N LEU A 31 -2.81 -6.81 -6.48
CA LEU A 31 -4.10 -7.43 -6.25
C LEU A 31 -5.25 -6.59 -6.79
N ASN A 32 -5.21 -5.25 -6.63
CA ASN A 32 -6.21 -4.35 -7.21
C ASN A 32 -6.23 -4.47 -8.75
N SER A 33 -5.07 -4.38 -9.40
CA SER A 33 -4.96 -4.54 -10.86
C SER A 33 -5.40 -5.93 -11.35
N ALA A 34 -5.14 -6.99 -10.57
CA ALA A 34 -5.63 -8.33 -10.91
C ALA A 34 -7.16 -8.42 -10.86
N ILE A 35 -7.78 -7.82 -9.84
CA ILE A 35 -9.24 -7.73 -9.73
C ILE A 35 -9.83 -6.92 -10.89
N GLU A 36 -9.24 -5.78 -11.23
CA GLU A 36 -9.64 -4.96 -12.38
C GLU A 36 -9.55 -5.72 -13.69
N ALA A 37 -8.43 -6.43 -13.93
CA ALA A 37 -8.25 -7.22 -15.15
C ALA A 37 -9.28 -8.36 -15.28
N VAL A 38 -9.60 -9.05 -14.17
CA VAL A 38 -10.64 -10.09 -14.16
C VAL A 38 -12.02 -9.46 -14.37
N ALA A 39 -12.31 -8.34 -13.71
CA ALA A 39 -13.58 -7.64 -13.86
C ALA A 39 -13.83 -7.20 -15.31
N ASP A 40 -12.83 -6.59 -15.95
CA ASP A 40 -12.90 -6.11 -17.33
C ASP A 40 -12.99 -7.26 -18.35
N ALA A 41 -12.47 -8.44 -18.01
CA ALA A 41 -12.60 -9.63 -18.85
C ALA A 41 -13.97 -10.31 -18.75
N VAL A 42 -14.67 -10.20 -17.61
CA VAL A 42 -15.91 -10.94 -17.34
C VAL A 42 -17.17 -10.18 -17.78
N THR A 43 -17.18 -8.86 -17.72
CA THR A 43 -18.37 -8.07 -18.07
C THR A 43 -18.02 -6.83 -18.90
N LEU A 44 -18.77 -6.62 -19.99
CA LEU A 44 -18.74 -5.39 -20.79
C LEU A 44 -19.83 -4.39 -20.37
N GLU A 45 -20.84 -4.86 -19.61
CA GLU A 45 -21.92 -4.05 -19.05
C GLU A 45 -21.65 -3.75 -17.57
N ASP A 46 -22.15 -2.61 -17.10
CA ASP A 46 -22.00 -2.18 -15.70
C ASP A 46 -22.75 -3.12 -14.75
N ASN A 47 -21.99 -3.95 -14.02
CA ASN A 47 -22.52 -4.82 -12.99
C ASN A 47 -22.24 -4.22 -11.59
N PRO A 48 -23.28 -3.92 -10.78
CA PRO A 48 -23.10 -3.35 -9.44
C PRO A 48 -22.19 -4.16 -8.51
N LEU A 49 -22.15 -5.50 -8.64
CA LEU A 49 -21.28 -6.35 -7.84
C LEU A 49 -19.81 -6.23 -8.27
N ILE A 50 -19.55 -6.07 -9.56
CA ILE A 50 -18.21 -5.82 -10.10
C ILE A 50 -17.72 -4.43 -9.67
N GLY A 51 -18.59 -3.42 -9.70
CA GLY A 51 -18.28 -2.10 -9.13
C GLY A 51 -17.81 -2.20 -7.68
N ARG A 52 -18.57 -2.90 -6.83
CA ARG A 52 -18.18 -3.14 -5.43
C ARG A 52 -16.85 -3.90 -5.29
N ALA A 53 -16.55 -4.84 -6.18
CA ALA A 53 -15.27 -5.57 -6.16
C ALA A 53 -14.09 -4.63 -6.46
N LYS A 54 -14.23 -3.74 -7.45
CA LYS A 54 -13.23 -2.71 -7.77
C LYS A 54 -13.04 -1.73 -6.61
N ASP A 55 -14.14 -1.28 -5.99
CA ASP A 55 -14.08 -0.40 -4.81
C ASP A 55 -13.32 -1.03 -3.64
N MET A 56 -13.54 -2.32 -3.38
CA MET A 56 -12.81 -3.06 -2.34
C MET A 56 -11.31 -3.19 -2.65
N GLY A 57 -10.94 -3.41 -3.92
CA GLY A 57 -9.55 -3.41 -4.36
C GLY A 57 -8.86 -2.08 -4.09
N SER A 58 -9.50 -0.97 -4.48
CA SER A 58 -8.99 0.39 -4.24
C SER A 58 -8.95 0.72 -2.74
N ALA A 59 -9.91 0.25 -1.95
CA ALA A 59 -9.91 0.41 -0.50
C ALA A 59 -8.74 -0.33 0.16
N ALA A 60 -8.36 -1.52 -0.34
CA ALA A 60 -7.20 -2.24 0.16
C ALA A 60 -5.89 -1.46 -0.09
N VAL A 61 -5.74 -0.85 -1.26
CA VAL A 61 -4.62 0.04 -1.58
C VAL A 61 -4.61 1.24 -0.62
N PHE A 62 -5.76 1.87 -0.37
CA PHE A 62 -5.87 2.98 0.57
C PHE A 62 -5.44 2.60 2.01
N VAL A 63 -5.82 1.41 2.48
CA VAL A 63 -5.39 0.90 3.79
C VAL A 63 -3.87 0.69 3.82
N ALA A 64 -3.28 0.13 2.76
CA ALA A 64 -1.83 -0.05 2.68
C ALA A 64 -1.08 1.30 2.63
N LEU A 65 -1.60 2.29 1.89
CA LEU A 65 -1.07 3.66 1.89
C LEU A 65 -1.15 4.31 3.28
N SER A 66 -2.24 4.10 3.99
CA SER A 66 -2.41 4.60 5.37
C SER A 66 -1.37 3.98 6.30
N LEU A 67 -1.13 2.67 6.20
CA LEU A 67 -0.08 2.00 6.96
C LEU A 67 1.31 2.54 6.60
N LEU A 68 1.60 2.70 5.31
CA LEU A 68 2.87 3.28 4.84
C LEU A 68 3.09 4.67 5.45
N ALA A 69 2.05 5.52 5.44
CA ALA A 69 2.11 6.86 6.00
C ALA A 69 2.38 6.84 7.52
N LEU A 70 1.76 5.93 8.27
CA LEU A 70 2.02 5.78 9.70
C LEU A 70 3.46 5.35 9.98
N VAL A 71 3.97 4.35 9.24
CA VAL A 71 5.34 3.85 9.42
C VAL A 71 6.37 4.93 9.07
N TYR A 72 6.21 5.64 7.95
CA TYR A 72 7.13 6.70 7.57
C TYR A 72 6.98 7.95 8.45
N GLY A 73 5.77 8.28 8.88
CA GLY A 73 5.52 9.38 9.82
C GLY A 73 6.21 9.14 11.16
N GLU A 74 6.15 7.91 11.67
CA GLU A 74 6.89 7.50 12.86
C GLU A 74 8.40 7.59 12.64
N ALA A 75 8.89 7.17 11.47
CA ALA A 75 10.30 7.25 11.12
C ALA A 75 10.84 8.69 11.11
N VAL A 76 10.07 9.61 10.52
CA VAL A 76 10.37 11.05 10.55
C VAL A 76 10.33 11.59 11.97
N PHE A 77 9.30 11.26 12.74
CA PHE A 77 9.18 11.70 14.13
C PHE A 77 10.40 11.27 14.95
N ARG A 78 10.80 10.01 14.87
CA ARG A 78 11.98 9.48 15.55
C ARG A 78 13.30 10.10 15.09
N ARG A 79 13.41 10.51 13.83
CA ARG A 79 14.68 11.02 13.30
C ARG A 79 14.98 12.46 13.73
N PHE A 80 13.93 13.23 13.99
CA PHE A 80 14.02 14.69 14.20
C PHE A 80 13.54 15.15 15.58
N PHE A 81 12.67 14.40 16.26
CA PHE A 81 12.04 14.84 17.51
C PHE A 81 12.29 13.93 18.72
N ALA A 82 12.92 12.77 18.52
CA ALA A 82 13.32 11.83 19.58
C ALA A 82 14.81 11.48 19.42
#